data_AF-A0A4Z2I982-F1
#
_entry.id   AF-A0A4Z2I982-F1
#
_cell.length_a   1.000
_cell.length_b   1.000
_cell.length_c   1.000
_cell.angle_alpha   90.00
_cell.angle_beta   90.00
_cell.angle_gamma   90.00
#
_symmetry.space_group_name_H-M   'P 1'
#
loop_
_entity.id
_entity.type
_entity.pdbx_description
1 polymer ?
#
loop_
_entity_poly.entity_id
_entity_poly.type
_entity_poly.pdbx_seq_one_letter_code
_entity_poly.pdbx_strand_id
1 'polypeptide(L)'
;MEDAQIQAGEPGKTPPADLGRIAKLMVHRTQAWAESTAGKLSVLLRKIISCTSSHQHWRVRLEMVELGDHLLARCSKSLGECVGPLLEALVGAVNDEEPRVRKRCKAVLSEVSQRSQRRSISGGDITSQSSSSSAQTFTDVLSENLHSLTTSLPRLMRTSDDQKKLFVLNVFLGYLKVLGPLLSAVLNSATHLERISKALMQVI
;
A
#
# COMPACT_ATOMS: atom_id res chain seq x y z
N MET A 1 14.84 13.23 8.82
CA MET A 1 14.20 14.57 8.78
C MET A 1 12.90 14.40 9.53
N GLU A 2 12.94 14.66 10.84
CA GLU A 2 11.77 14.56 11.71
C GLU A 2 10.90 15.80 11.48
N ASP A 3 9.65 15.59 11.09
CA ASP A 3 8.68 16.66 10.84
C ASP A 3 8.23 17.28 12.18
N ALA A 4 9.02 18.22 12.69
CA ALA A 4 8.73 18.98 13.91
C ALA A 4 7.44 19.83 13.84
N GLN A 5 6.80 19.96 12.67
CA GLN A 5 5.55 20.69 12.50
C GLN A 5 4.28 19.87 12.79
N ILE A 6 4.40 18.56 13.07
CA ILE A 6 3.23 17.72 13.45
C ILE A 6 2.97 17.77 14.97
N GLN A 7 3.91 18.28 15.77
CA GLN A 7 3.67 18.51 17.19
C GLN A 7 2.89 19.82 17.37
N ALA A 8 1.59 19.67 17.63
CA ALA A 8 0.70 20.65 18.25
C ALA A 8 1.10 22.12 18.02
N GLY A 9 0.80 22.65 16.83
CA GLY A 9 0.71 24.10 16.69
C GLY A 9 -0.34 24.60 17.66
N GLU A 10 0.07 25.30 18.72
CA GLU A 10 -0.82 25.91 19.69
C GLU A 10 -1.96 26.65 18.95
N PRO A 11 -3.23 26.40 19.32
CA PRO A 11 -4.36 27.08 18.70
C PRO A 11 -4.40 28.52 19.21
N GLY A 12 -3.51 29.38 18.74
CA GLY A 12 -3.43 30.73 19.32
C GLY A 12 -2.29 31.64 18.90
N LYS A 13 -1.28 31.21 18.12
CA LYS A 13 -0.35 32.19 17.54
C LYS A 13 -1.03 32.91 16.38
N THR A 14 -1.66 34.03 16.70
CA THR A 14 -2.03 35.05 15.73
C THR A 14 -0.82 35.32 14.83
N PRO A 15 -0.97 35.25 13.50
CA PRO A 15 0.11 35.61 12.60
C PRO A 15 0.56 37.05 12.94
N PRO A 16 1.86 37.35 12.87
CA PRO A 16 2.34 38.72 13.11
C PRO A 16 1.51 39.68 12.25
N ALA A 17 1.01 40.75 12.88
CA ALA A 17 0.00 41.66 12.33
C ALA A 17 0.37 42.29 10.97
N ASP A 18 1.63 42.15 10.56
CA ASP A 18 2.22 42.73 9.36
C ASP A 18 1.98 41.92 8.05
N LEU A 19 1.39 40.73 8.12
CA LEU A 19 1.25 39.86 6.93
C LEU A 19 -0.03 40.08 6.10
N GLY A 20 -0.98 40.90 6.55
CA GLY A 20 -2.15 41.32 5.77
C GLY A 20 -2.83 40.20 4.96
N ARG A 21 -2.91 40.34 3.63
CA ARG A 21 -3.49 39.33 2.71
C ARG A 21 -2.66 38.05 2.59
N ILE A 22 -1.36 38.10 2.88
CA ILE A 22 -0.43 36.95 2.79
C ILE A 22 -0.73 35.95 3.91
N ALA A 23 -1.15 36.40 5.09
CA ALA A 23 -1.58 35.53 6.17
C ALA A 23 -2.74 34.59 5.76
N LYS A 24 -3.62 35.03 4.85
CA LYS A 24 -4.73 34.21 4.34
C LYS A 24 -4.28 33.12 3.34
N LEU A 25 -3.07 33.22 2.81
CA LEU A 25 -2.47 32.23 1.91
C LEU A 25 -1.55 31.25 2.66
N MET A 26 -1.30 31.47 3.96
CA MET A 26 -0.49 30.57 4.76
C MET A 26 -1.21 29.24 4.97
N VAL A 27 -0.53 28.16 4.60
CA VAL A 27 -1.04 26.81 4.79
C VAL A 27 -0.76 26.37 6.22
N HIS A 28 -1.81 26.26 7.02
CA HIS A 28 -1.75 25.62 8.33
C HIS A 28 -1.83 24.10 8.15
N ARG A 29 -0.72 23.39 8.39
CA ARG A 29 -0.62 21.93 8.29
C ARG A 29 -1.25 21.23 9.49
N THR A 30 -2.54 21.50 9.71
CA THR A 30 -3.33 20.83 10.75
C THR A 30 -3.59 19.37 10.37
N GLN A 31 -4.06 18.57 11.33
CA GLN A 31 -4.47 17.19 11.08
C GLN A 31 -5.54 17.11 9.97
N ALA A 32 -6.56 17.97 10.03
CA ALA A 32 -7.60 18.06 9.00
C ALA A 32 -7.03 18.43 7.62
N TRP A 33 -6.02 19.31 7.57
CA TRP A 33 -5.32 19.64 6.33
C TRP A 33 -4.56 18.43 5.78
N ALA A 34 -3.87 17.67 6.65
CA ALA A 34 -3.12 16.49 6.27
C ALA A 34 -4.05 15.40 5.71
N GLU A 35 -5.17 15.11 6.39
CA GLU A 35 -6.17 14.14 5.94
C GLU A 35 -6.82 14.55 4.60
N SER A 36 -7.21 15.82 4.46
CA SER A 36 -7.78 16.33 3.20
C SER A 36 -6.77 16.26 2.04
N THR A 37 -5.50 16.56 2.32
CA THR A 37 -4.42 16.51 1.33
C THR A 37 -4.10 15.08 0.94
N ALA A 38 -4.03 14.16 1.91
CA ALA A 38 -3.87 12.74 1.67
C ALA A 38 -4.97 12.23 0.73
N GLY A 39 -6.24 12.56 1.00
CA GLY A 39 -7.38 12.11 0.18
C GLY A 39 -7.25 12.51 -1.28
N LYS A 40 -6.81 13.75 -1.54
CA LYS A 40 -6.58 14.26 -2.91
C LYS A 40 -5.39 13.55 -3.57
N LEU A 41 -4.27 13.39 -2.85
CA LEU A 41 -3.09 12.70 -3.36
C LEU A 41 -3.38 11.22 -3.64
N SER A 42 -4.18 10.59 -2.82
CA SER A 42 -4.62 9.20 -2.94
C SER A 42 -5.35 8.92 -4.26
N VAL A 43 -6.21 9.85 -4.70
CA VAL A 43 -6.85 9.78 -6.03
C VAL A 43 -5.82 9.87 -7.16
N LEU A 44 -4.84 10.77 -7.05
CA LEU A 44 -3.80 10.94 -8.07
C LEU A 44 -2.85 9.72 -8.11
N LEU A 45 -2.44 9.22 -6.95
CA LEU A 45 -1.58 8.05 -6.82
C LEU A 45 -2.24 6.80 -7.41
N ARG A 46 -3.53 6.59 -7.18
CA ARG A 46 -4.28 5.50 -7.83
C ARG A 46 -4.23 5.59 -9.36
N LYS A 47 -4.34 6.81 -9.93
CA LYS A 47 -4.21 7.01 -11.37
C LYS A 47 -2.80 6.69 -11.86
N ILE A 48 -1.78 7.17 -11.15
CA ILE A 48 -0.37 6.88 -11.47
C ILE A 48 -0.11 5.37 -11.43
N ILE A 49 -0.52 4.69 -10.37
CA ILE A 49 -0.42 3.22 -10.23
C ILE A 49 -1.07 2.53 -11.42
N SER A 50 -2.29 2.94 -11.80
CA SER A 50 -3.05 2.28 -12.87
C SER A 50 -2.40 2.38 -14.25
N CYS A 51 -1.72 3.49 -14.57
CA CYS A 51 -1.08 3.67 -15.87
C CYS A 51 0.37 3.21 -15.91
N THR A 52 1.03 3.04 -14.76
CA THR A 52 2.45 2.67 -14.69
C THR A 52 2.68 1.19 -14.40
N SER A 53 1.81 0.52 -13.63
CA SER A 53 2.05 -0.85 -13.15
C SER A 53 2.02 -1.92 -14.26
N SER A 54 1.28 -1.67 -15.34
CA SER A 54 1.23 -2.53 -16.54
C SER A 54 1.83 -1.85 -17.78
N HIS A 55 2.63 -0.80 -17.58
CA HIS A 55 3.20 -0.04 -18.69
C HIS A 55 4.15 -0.91 -19.53
N GLN A 56 4.12 -0.75 -20.86
CA GLN A 56 4.91 -1.59 -21.78
C GLN A 56 6.41 -1.52 -21.50
N HIS A 57 6.92 -0.31 -21.24
CA HIS A 57 8.33 -0.09 -20.96
C HIS A 57 8.69 -0.42 -19.50
N TRP A 58 9.59 -1.39 -19.31
CA TRP A 58 9.98 -1.91 -17.99
C TRP A 58 10.55 -0.85 -17.03
N ARG A 59 11.26 0.18 -17.55
CA ARG A 59 11.75 1.28 -16.70
C ARG A 59 10.63 2.03 -16.00
N VAL A 60 9.48 2.22 -16.65
CA VAL A 60 8.33 2.90 -16.02
C VAL A 60 7.77 2.04 -14.88
N ARG A 61 7.71 0.72 -15.08
CA ARG A 61 7.33 -0.23 -14.03
C ARG A 61 8.34 -0.26 -12.88
N LEU A 62 9.63 -0.15 -13.19
CA LEU A 62 10.69 -0.02 -12.18
C LEU A 62 10.53 1.26 -11.36
N GLU A 63 10.29 2.41 -12.00
CA GLU A 63 10.04 3.67 -11.28
C GLU A 63 8.77 3.60 -10.43
N MET A 64 7.75 2.84 -10.83
CA MET A 64 6.58 2.57 -9.97
C MET A 64 6.99 1.80 -8.71
N VAL A 65 7.91 0.83 -8.82
CA VAL A 65 8.47 0.12 -7.65
C VAL A 65 9.25 1.08 -6.74
N GLU A 66 10.09 1.96 -7.30
CA GLU A 66 10.86 2.94 -6.52
C GLU A 66 9.96 3.97 -5.83
N LEU A 67 8.92 4.46 -6.53
CA LEU A 67 7.91 5.35 -5.96
C LEU A 67 7.19 4.67 -4.79
N GLY A 68 6.78 3.41 -4.96
CA GLY A 68 6.17 2.59 -3.92
C GLY A 68 7.05 2.46 -2.69
N ASP A 69 8.32 2.13 -2.88
CA ASP A 69 9.28 2.04 -1.78
C ASP A 69 9.42 3.37 -1.03
N HIS A 70 9.64 4.46 -1.76
CA HIS A 70 9.87 5.77 -1.15
C HIS A 70 8.67 6.24 -0.31
N LEU A 71 7.45 6.09 -0.83
CA LEU A 71 6.23 6.48 -0.14
C LEU A 71 5.93 5.59 1.06
N LEU A 72 6.13 4.27 0.96
CA LEU A 72 5.94 3.36 2.10
C LEU A 72 7.01 3.56 3.19
N ALA A 73 8.24 3.90 2.80
CA ALA A 73 9.32 4.17 3.74
C ALA A 73 9.09 5.46 4.52
N ARG A 74 8.64 6.53 3.85
CA ARG A 74 8.65 7.90 4.41
C ARG A 74 7.27 8.48 4.70
N CYS A 75 6.24 8.03 4.01
CA CYS A 75 4.93 8.67 4.01
C CYS A 75 3.80 7.76 4.52
N SER A 76 4.08 6.54 4.98
CA SER A 76 3.04 5.57 5.35
C SER A 76 2.09 6.04 6.47
N LYS A 77 2.52 6.99 7.33
CA LYS A 77 1.66 7.59 8.36
C LYS A 77 0.72 8.65 7.76
N SER A 78 1.26 9.54 6.92
CA SER A 78 0.51 10.66 6.33
C SER A 78 -0.33 10.24 5.12
N LEU A 79 0.06 9.17 4.42
CA LEU A 79 -0.63 8.60 3.26
C LEU A 79 -1.14 7.19 3.56
N GLY A 80 -1.72 6.98 4.75
CA GLY A 80 -2.18 5.66 5.20
C GLY A 80 -3.12 4.95 4.22
N GLU A 81 -4.06 5.69 3.65
CA GLU A 81 -5.00 5.19 2.63
C GLU A 81 -4.33 4.75 1.30
N CYS A 82 -3.09 5.18 1.06
CA CYS A 82 -2.34 4.78 -0.13
C CYS A 82 -1.54 3.50 0.11
N VAL A 83 -1.38 3.05 1.35
CA VAL A 83 -0.56 1.87 1.69
C VAL A 83 -1.07 0.62 0.97
N GLY A 84 -2.38 0.35 1.02
CA GLY A 84 -3.01 -0.78 0.33
C GLY A 84 -2.74 -0.76 -1.18
N PRO A 85 -3.12 0.30 -1.92
CA PRO A 85 -2.85 0.43 -3.35
C PRO A 85 -1.37 0.33 -3.74
N LEU A 86 -0.46 0.91 -2.94
CA LEU A 86 0.98 0.83 -3.20
C LEU A 86 1.51 -0.59 -3.01
N LEU A 87 1.06 -1.29 -1.95
CA LEU A 87 1.41 -2.68 -1.72
C LEU A 87 0.85 -3.59 -2.83
N GLU A 88 -0.37 -3.36 -3.30
CA GLU A 88 -0.95 -4.10 -4.42
C GLU A 88 -0.09 -3.97 -5.69
N ALA A 89 0.33 -2.75 -6.02
CA ALA A 89 1.19 -2.48 -7.17
C ALA A 89 2.54 -3.22 -7.06
N LEU A 90 3.18 -3.17 -5.89
CA LEU A 90 4.42 -3.92 -5.62
C LEU A 90 4.19 -5.43 -5.70
N VAL A 91 3.13 -5.95 -5.11
CA VAL A 91 2.81 -7.38 -5.15
C VAL A 91 2.64 -7.87 -6.60
N GLY A 92 2.00 -7.09 -7.47
CA GLY A 92 1.93 -7.39 -8.91
C GLY A 92 3.30 -7.49 -9.58
N ALA A 93 4.23 -6.58 -9.24
CA ALA A 93 5.58 -6.55 -9.80
C ALA A 93 6.50 -7.70 -9.34
N VAL A 94 6.10 -8.51 -8.35
CA VAL A 94 6.81 -9.75 -7.97
C VAL A 94 6.87 -10.76 -9.12
N ASN A 95 5.90 -10.69 -10.03
CA ASN A 95 5.78 -11.57 -11.20
C ASN A 95 6.14 -10.84 -12.50
N ASP A 96 6.79 -9.67 -12.44
CA ASP A 96 7.18 -8.93 -13.65
C ASP A 96 8.09 -9.78 -14.56
N GLU A 97 7.91 -9.66 -15.88
CA GLU A 97 8.71 -10.36 -16.88
C GLU A 97 10.19 -9.92 -16.81
N GLU A 98 10.44 -8.62 -16.62
CA GLU A 98 11.79 -8.06 -16.57
C GLU A 98 12.48 -8.42 -15.24
N PRO A 99 13.61 -9.17 -15.27
CA PRO A 99 14.29 -9.61 -14.06
C PRO A 99 14.70 -8.48 -13.11
N ARG A 100 15.04 -7.30 -13.64
CA ARG A 100 15.43 -6.12 -12.84
C ARG A 100 14.27 -5.61 -11.99
N VAL A 101 13.08 -5.49 -12.58
CA VAL A 101 11.86 -5.04 -11.88
C VAL A 101 11.51 -6.06 -10.79
N ARG A 102 11.47 -7.34 -11.16
CA ARG A 102 11.17 -8.44 -10.24
C ARG A 102 12.13 -8.51 -9.06
N LYS A 103 13.43 -8.41 -9.31
CA LYS A 103 14.46 -8.46 -8.25
C LYS A 103 14.32 -7.27 -7.31
N ARG A 104 14.18 -6.05 -7.85
CA ARG A 104 14.02 -4.84 -7.03
C ARG A 104 12.76 -4.91 -6.19
N CYS A 105 11.63 -5.31 -6.77
CA CYS A 105 10.37 -5.41 -6.07
C CYS A 105 10.41 -6.39 -4.88
N LYS A 106 11.05 -7.56 -5.06
CA LYS A 106 11.23 -8.53 -3.97
C LYS A 106 12.06 -7.94 -2.82
N ALA A 107 13.11 -7.18 -3.14
CA ALA A 107 13.90 -6.48 -2.13
C ALA A 107 13.06 -5.44 -1.37
N VAL A 108 12.32 -4.58 -2.09
CA VAL A 108 11.42 -3.58 -1.48
C VAL A 108 10.41 -4.25 -0.53
N LEU A 109 9.72 -5.30 -0.96
CA LEU A 109 8.73 -5.97 -0.11
C LEU A 109 9.35 -6.59 1.15
N SER A 110 10.57 -7.14 1.04
CA SER A 110 11.31 -7.64 2.20
C SER A 110 11.66 -6.51 3.17
N GLU A 111 12.15 -5.38 2.65
CA GLU A 111 12.48 -4.21 3.47
C GLU A 111 11.24 -3.59 4.12
N VAL A 112 10.12 -3.48 3.39
CA VAL A 112 8.84 -2.99 3.94
C VAL A 112 8.37 -3.89 5.08
N SER A 113 8.42 -5.22 4.90
CA SER A 113 8.09 -6.17 5.96
C SER A 113 8.97 -5.99 7.21
N GLN A 114 10.29 -5.87 7.03
CA GLN A 114 11.23 -5.63 8.13
C GLN A 114 10.99 -4.29 8.84
N ARG A 115 10.71 -3.21 8.08
CA ARG A 115 10.41 -1.89 8.65
C ARG A 115 9.14 -1.92 9.50
N SER A 116 8.10 -2.62 9.04
CA SER A 116 6.85 -2.79 9.79
C SER A 116 7.09 -3.51 11.13
N GLN A 117 7.97 -4.52 11.14
CA GLN A 117 8.37 -5.20 12.39
C GLN A 117 9.14 -4.27 13.35
N ARG A 118 10.10 -3.48 12.82
CA ARG A 118 10.96 -2.61 13.65
C ARG A 118 10.23 -1.43 14.30
N ARG A 119 9.30 -0.79 13.60
CA ARG A 119 8.57 0.40 14.10
C ARG A 119 7.77 0.12 15.38
N SER A 120 7.42 -1.13 15.64
CA SER A 120 6.67 -1.53 16.84
C SER A 120 7.53 -1.72 18.08
N ILE A 121 8.84 -2.02 17.93
CA ILE A 121 9.74 -2.26 19.08
C ILE A 121 10.08 -0.94 19.81
N SER A 122 9.96 0.19 19.11
CA SER A 122 10.33 1.52 19.63
C SER A 122 9.17 2.30 20.25
N GLY A 123 7.94 1.75 20.26
CA GLY A 123 6.77 2.29 20.97
C GLY A 123 6.48 1.43 22.18
N GLY A 124 7.02 1.81 23.34
CA GLY A 124 6.99 0.98 24.54
C GLY A 124 5.59 0.77 25.11
N ASP A 125 5.20 -0.49 25.24
CA ASP A 125 4.45 -1.02 26.37
C ASP A 125 5.02 -2.41 26.71
N ILE A 126 5.61 -2.54 27.90
CA ILE A 126 6.37 -3.72 28.36
C ILE A 126 5.43 -4.83 28.90
N THR A 127 4.12 -4.70 28.73
CA THR A 127 3.15 -5.64 29.32
C THR A 127 2.35 -6.38 28.25
N SER A 128 2.94 -7.44 27.69
CA SER A 128 2.30 -8.75 27.43
C SER A 128 3.01 -9.48 26.27
N GLN A 129 3.25 -10.76 26.50
CA GLN A 129 3.75 -11.71 25.52
C GLN A 129 2.82 -11.77 24.30
N SER A 130 3.17 -11.12 23.20
CA SER A 130 2.59 -11.38 21.88
C SER A 130 3.52 -10.83 20.80
N SER A 131 4.55 -11.60 20.47
CA SER A 131 5.46 -11.36 19.34
C SER A 131 4.77 -11.43 17.95
N SER A 132 3.43 -11.50 17.91
CA SER A 132 2.60 -11.76 16.74
C SER A 132 1.86 -10.53 16.20
N SER A 133 1.74 -9.41 16.93
CA SER A 133 0.83 -8.32 16.55
C SER A 133 1.32 -7.37 15.45
N SER A 134 2.63 -7.30 15.17
CA SER A 134 3.21 -6.29 14.25
C SER A 134 3.51 -6.83 12.84
N ALA A 135 3.95 -8.08 12.74
CA ALA A 135 3.88 -8.84 11.49
C ALA A 135 2.42 -8.97 11.01
N GLN A 136 1.47 -8.94 11.96
CA GLN A 136 0.04 -8.87 11.69
C GLN A 136 -0.27 -7.66 10.80
N THR A 137 0.09 -6.42 11.13
CA THR A 137 -0.37 -5.26 10.32
C THR A 137 0.03 -5.30 8.85
N PHE A 138 1.26 -5.70 8.50
CA PHE A 138 1.65 -5.86 7.09
C PHE A 138 0.91 -7.04 6.44
N THR A 139 0.82 -8.16 7.15
CA THR A 139 0.12 -9.37 6.69
C THR A 139 -1.39 -9.16 6.58
N ASP A 140 -1.97 -8.33 7.45
CA ASP A 140 -3.38 -7.98 7.52
C ASP A 140 -3.76 -7.18 6.28
N VAL A 141 -2.97 -6.16 5.93
CA VAL A 141 -3.19 -5.39 4.70
C VAL A 141 -3.06 -6.27 3.47
N LEU A 142 -2.07 -7.17 3.42
CA LEU A 142 -1.95 -8.13 2.31
C LEU A 142 -3.15 -9.10 2.25
N SER A 143 -3.63 -9.57 3.39
CA SER A 143 -4.75 -10.51 3.50
C SER A 143 -6.08 -9.85 3.13
N GLU A 144 -6.30 -8.62 3.59
CA GLU A 144 -7.46 -7.80 3.24
C GLU A 144 -7.47 -7.49 1.74
N ASN A 145 -6.33 -7.10 1.18
CA ASN A 145 -6.23 -6.86 -0.26
C ASN A 145 -6.48 -8.14 -1.07
N LEU A 146 -5.90 -9.28 -0.66
CA LEU A 146 -6.16 -10.58 -1.31
C LEU A 146 -7.63 -10.96 -1.24
N HIS A 147 -8.29 -10.71 -0.11
CA HIS A 147 -9.73 -10.96 0.05
C HIS A 147 -10.57 -10.10 -0.90
N SER A 148 -10.28 -8.80 -0.95
CA SER A 148 -10.93 -7.85 -1.86
C SER A 148 -10.73 -8.25 -3.33
N LEU A 149 -9.50 -8.62 -3.69
CA LEU A 149 -9.16 -9.09 -5.03
C LEU A 149 -9.92 -10.37 -5.36
N THR A 150 -9.92 -11.37 -4.48
CA THR A 150 -10.63 -12.64 -4.68
C THR A 150 -12.13 -12.41 -4.94
N THR A 151 -12.74 -11.51 -4.17
CA THR A 151 -14.17 -11.21 -4.28
C THR A 151 -14.50 -10.48 -5.59
N SER A 152 -13.59 -9.64 -6.09
CA SER A 152 -13.76 -8.90 -7.35
C SER A 152 -13.25 -9.64 -8.59
N LEU A 153 -12.42 -10.68 -8.41
CA LEU A 153 -11.71 -11.39 -9.47
C LEU A 153 -12.62 -11.88 -10.60
N PRO A 154 -13.78 -12.54 -10.35
CA PRO A 154 -14.62 -13.01 -11.45
C PRO A 154 -15.17 -11.89 -12.32
N ARG A 155 -15.51 -10.75 -11.69
CA ARG A 155 -15.97 -9.57 -12.43
C ARG A 155 -14.83 -8.98 -13.26
N LEU A 156 -13.62 -8.91 -12.70
CA LEU A 156 -12.44 -8.39 -13.41
C LEU A 156 -12.06 -9.27 -14.61
N MET A 157 -12.23 -10.59 -14.50
CA MET A 157 -11.96 -11.53 -15.59
C MET A 157 -12.96 -11.46 -16.75
N ARG A 158 -14.16 -10.93 -16.54
CA ARG A 158 -15.17 -10.73 -17.61
C ARG A 158 -14.97 -9.44 -18.43
N THR A 159 -13.98 -8.63 -18.11
CA THR A 159 -13.68 -7.42 -18.88
C THR A 159 -13.08 -7.77 -20.25
N SER A 160 -13.06 -6.83 -21.20
CA SER A 160 -12.44 -7.05 -22.53
C SER A 160 -10.93 -6.72 -22.56
N ASP A 161 -10.37 -6.22 -21.46
CA ASP A 161 -8.98 -5.75 -21.38
C ASP A 161 -8.07 -6.87 -20.87
N ASP A 162 -7.42 -7.58 -21.80
CA ASP A 162 -6.55 -8.71 -21.47
C ASP A 162 -5.27 -8.31 -20.73
N GLN A 163 -4.77 -7.09 -20.95
CA GLN A 163 -3.61 -6.58 -20.20
C GLN A 163 -3.97 -6.36 -18.73
N LYS A 164 -5.17 -5.82 -18.49
CA LYS A 164 -5.69 -5.67 -17.13
C LYS A 164 -5.97 -7.01 -16.46
N LYS A 165 -6.50 -8.00 -17.19
CA LYS A 165 -6.67 -9.37 -16.66
C LYS A 165 -5.33 -9.97 -16.24
N LEU A 166 -4.33 -9.90 -17.11
CA LEU A 166 -2.99 -10.42 -16.82
C LEU A 166 -2.38 -9.74 -15.59
N PHE A 167 -2.51 -8.41 -15.49
CA PHE A 167 -2.08 -7.68 -14.30
C PHE A 167 -2.78 -8.18 -13.04
N VAL A 168 -4.11 -8.32 -13.06
CA VAL A 168 -4.91 -8.81 -11.93
C VAL A 168 -4.49 -10.22 -11.50
N LEU A 169 -4.24 -11.13 -12.45
CA LEU A 169 -3.76 -12.48 -12.17
C LEU A 169 -2.34 -12.48 -11.59
N ASN A 170 -1.46 -11.59 -12.09
CA ASN A 170 -0.12 -11.41 -11.55
C ASN A 170 -0.13 -10.87 -10.12
N VAL A 171 -1.03 -9.94 -9.80
CA VAL A 171 -1.25 -9.47 -8.42
C VAL A 171 -1.76 -10.61 -7.55
N PHE A 172 -2.75 -11.38 -8.01
CA PHE A 172 -3.29 -12.52 -7.27
C PHE A 172 -2.18 -13.55 -6.95
N LEU A 173 -1.43 -13.97 -7.96
CA LEU A 173 -0.27 -14.87 -7.79
C LEU A 173 0.80 -14.26 -6.87
N GLY A 174 1.00 -12.94 -6.97
CA GLY A 174 1.91 -12.18 -6.13
C GLY A 174 1.54 -12.31 -4.65
N TYR A 175 0.27 -12.12 -4.30
CA TYR A 175 -0.21 -12.25 -2.92
C TYR A 175 0.07 -13.65 -2.37
N LEU A 176 -0.20 -14.70 -3.16
CA LEU A 176 0.09 -16.08 -2.75
C LEU A 176 1.58 -16.30 -2.47
N LYS A 177 2.46 -15.75 -3.33
CA LYS A 177 3.93 -15.86 -3.18
C LYS A 177 4.46 -15.07 -1.99
N VAL A 178 3.93 -13.87 -1.73
CA VAL A 178 4.39 -12.99 -0.66
C VAL A 178 3.88 -13.48 0.71
N LEU A 179 2.62 -13.94 0.80
CA LEU A 179 2.08 -14.52 2.03
C LEU A 179 2.73 -15.87 2.36
N GLY A 180 3.05 -16.68 1.35
CA GLY A 180 3.82 -17.91 1.51
C GLY A 180 3.20 -18.85 2.57
N PRO A 181 3.95 -19.27 3.61
CA PRO A 181 3.44 -20.15 4.67
C PRO A 181 2.22 -19.60 5.44
N LEU A 182 2.11 -18.27 5.54
CA LEU A 182 1.00 -17.59 6.24
C LEU A 182 -0.32 -17.74 5.48
N LEU A 183 -0.27 -18.12 4.20
CA LEU A 183 -1.46 -18.41 3.41
C LEU A 183 -2.30 -19.50 4.08
N SER A 184 -1.70 -20.49 4.74
CA SER A 184 -2.45 -21.51 5.49
C SER A 184 -3.34 -20.90 6.57
N ALA A 185 -2.84 -19.92 7.33
CA ALA A 185 -3.62 -19.21 8.33
C ALA A 185 -4.74 -18.36 7.71
N VAL A 186 -4.48 -17.70 6.57
CA VAL A 186 -5.47 -16.91 5.82
C VAL A 186 -6.57 -17.81 5.21
N LEU A 187 -6.19 -19.00 4.72
CA LEU A 187 -7.08 -19.96 4.05
C LEU A 187 -7.77 -20.93 5.01
N ASN A 188 -7.39 -20.97 6.29
CA ASN A 188 -8.07 -21.79 7.31
C ASN A 188 -9.54 -21.41 7.53
N SER A 189 -9.97 -20.26 7.01
CA SER A 189 -11.37 -19.90 6.94
C SER A 189 -12.05 -20.56 5.74
N ALA A 190 -13.00 -21.47 5.99
CA ALA A 190 -13.76 -22.15 4.95
C ALA A 190 -14.43 -21.18 3.94
N THR A 191 -14.86 -20.00 4.40
CA THR A 191 -15.45 -18.97 3.54
C THR A 191 -14.44 -18.33 2.59
N HIS A 192 -13.18 -18.16 3.01
CA HIS A 192 -12.11 -17.65 2.16
C HIS A 192 -11.73 -18.67 1.10
N LEU A 193 -11.58 -19.93 1.50
CA LEU A 193 -11.26 -21.03 0.59
C LEU A 193 -12.36 -21.23 -0.47
N GLU A 194 -13.63 -21.21 -0.05
CA GLU A 194 -14.78 -21.30 -0.97
C GLU A 194 -14.80 -20.15 -1.97
N ARG A 195 -14.55 -18.92 -1.52
CA ARG A 195 -14.51 -17.73 -2.40
C ARG A 195 -13.37 -17.81 -3.40
N ILE A 196 -12.17 -18.23 -2.97
CA ILE A 196 -11.02 -18.41 -3.88
C ILE A 196 -11.31 -19.51 -4.90
N SER A 197 -11.83 -20.65 -4.46
CA SER A 197 -12.20 -21.75 -5.35
C SER A 197 -13.24 -21.31 -6.39
N LYS A 198 -14.34 -20.67 -5.95
CA LYS A 198 -15.36 -20.10 -6.84
C LYS A 198 -14.79 -19.06 -7.79
N ALA A 199 -13.90 -18.21 -7.30
CA ALA A 199 -13.30 -17.17 -8.12
C ALA A 199 -12.46 -17.78 -9.24
N LEU A 200 -11.61 -18.76 -8.92
CA LEU A 200 -10.78 -19.49 -9.87
C LEU A 200 -11.61 -20.29 -10.88
N MET A 201 -12.70 -20.95 -10.45
CA MET A 201 -13.59 -21.65 -11.39
C MET A 201 -14.27 -20.71 -12.39
N GLN A 202 -14.50 -19.44 -12.03
CA GLN A 202 -15.11 -18.44 -12.92
C GLN A 202 -14.09 -17.73 -13.83
N VAL A 203 -12.80 -18.01 -13.64
CA VAL A 203 -11.69 -17.51 -14.48
C VAL A 203 -11.41 -18.44 -15.67
N ILE A 204 -11.79 -19.72 -15.56
CA ILE A 204 -11.72 -20.76 -16.61
C ILE A 204 -12.89 -20.55 -17.59
#